data_AF-A0A0Q7MBM0-F1
#
_entry.id   AF-A0A0Q7MBM0-F1
#
_cell.length_a   1.000
_cell.length_b   1.000
_cell.length_c   1.000
_cell.angle_alpha   90.00
_cell.angle_beta   90.00
_cell.angle_gamma   90.00
#
_symmetry.space_group_name_H-M   'P 1'
#
loop_
_entity.id
_entity.type
_entity.pdbx_description
1 polymer ?
#
loop_
_entity_poly.entity_id
_entity_poly.type
_entity_poly.pdbx_seq_one_letter_code
_entity_poly.pdbx_strand_id
1 'polypeptide(L)'
;MPTSTLLLTEGIGFVASVVSLVLWWPQAARVWRHRHDGGQLGGVSISTQVLLLVNAALWGAYAVVTGSFWVGAPGLVNVPLALLTIALVRRSRGSRPRVSATPNARA
;
A
#
# COMPACT_ATOMS: atom_id res chain seq x y z
N MET A 1 -7.00 -4.98 -35.24
CA MET A 1 -5.73 -4.55 -34.63
C MET A 1 -4.60 -5.43 -35.18
N PRO A 2 -3.43 -4.88 -35.52
CA PRO A 2 -2.28 -5.67 -35.95
C PRO A 2 -1.80 -6.60 -34.82
N THR A 3 -1.39 -7.82 -35.14
CA THR A 3 -0.86 -8.81 -34.16
C THR A 3 0.38 -8.32 -33.43
N SER A 4 1.23 -7.52 -34.08
CA SER A 4 2.41 -6.89 -33.47
C SER A 4 2.05 -5.91 -32.35
N THR A 5 0.96 -5.14 -32.52
CA THR A 5 0.45 -4.21 -31.50
C THR A 5 -0.08 -4.94 -30.27
N LEU A 6 -0.67 -6.13 -30.47
CA LEU A 6 -1.22 -6.95 -29.40
C LEU A 6 -0.10 -7.55 -28.53
N LEU A 7 0.93 -8.12 -29.15
CA LEU A 7 2.11 -8.64 -28.45
C LEU A 7 2.86 -7.55 -27.65
N LEU A 8 2.98 -6.35 -28.21
CA LEU A 8 3.61 -5.22 -27.52
C LEU A 8 2.80 -4.79 -26.28
N THR A 9 1.48 -4.70 -26.41
CA THR A 9 0.59 -4.32 -25.31
C THR A 9 0.64 -5.33 -24.16
N GLU A 10 0.55 -6.62 -24.48
CA GLU A 10 0.63 -7.70 -23.49
C GLU A 10 2.00 -7.75 -22.81
N GLY A 11 3.09 -7.60 -23.58
CA GLY A 11 4.46 -7.60 -23.04
C GLY A 11 4.71 -6.43 -22.09
N ILE A 12 4.31 -5.21 -22.47
CA ILE A 12 4.42 -4.03 -21.61
C ILE A 12 3.54 -4.20 -20.37
N GLY A 13 2.30 -4.67 -20.52
CA GLY A 13 1.37 -4.91 -19.42
C GLY A 13 1.92 -5.91 -18.40
N PHE A 14 2.53 -6.99 -18.87
CA PHE A 14 3.20 -7.98 -18.03
C PHE A 14 4.38 -7.36 -17.25
N VAL A 15 5.30 -6.67 -17.94
CA VAL A 15 6.48 -6.06 -17.29
C VAL A 15 6.05 -4.98 -16.30
N ALA A 16 5.11 -4.11 -16.66
CA ALA A 16 4.57 -3.09 -15.77
C ALA A 16 3.94 -3.71 -14.52
N SER A 17 3.24 -4.84 -14.68
CA SER A 17 2.68 -5.59 -13.55
C SER A 17 3.78 -6.15 -12.65
N VAL A 18 4.79 -6.82 -13.22
CA VAL A 18 5.94 -7.36 -12.45
C VAL A 18 6.67 -6.26 -11.68
N VAL A 19 6.96 -5.13 -12.34
CA VAL A 19 7.61 -3.99 -11.68
C VAL A 19 6.72 -3.45 -10.55
N SER A 20 5.42 -3.33 -10.78
CA SER A 20 4.47 -2.89 -9.75
C SER A 20 4.44 -3.83 -8.55
N LEU A 21 4.58 -5.15 -8.74
CA LEU A 21 4.66 -6.12 -7.64
C LEU A 21 5.89 -5.87 -6.75
N VAL A 22 7.04 -5.61 -7.36
CA VAL A 22 8.33 -5.48 -6.65
C VAL A 22 8.51 -4.10 -6.03
N LEU A 23 7.92 -3.06 -6.62
CA LEU A 23 8.11 -1.66 -6.20
C LEU A 23 7.72 -1.41 -4.73
N TRP A 24 6.71 -2.14 -4.23
CA TRP A 24 6.20 -1.95 -2.87
C TRP A 24 6.85 -2.85 -1.81
N TRP A 25 7.72 -3.78 -2.22
CA TRP A 25 8.35 -4.73 -1.31
C TRP A 25 9.21 -4.07 -0.22
N PRO A 26 10.03 -3.05 -0.51
CA PRO A 26 10.83 -2.37 0.50
C PRO A 26 9.97 -1.73 1.59
N GLN A 27 8.82 -1.15 1.20
CA GLN A 27 7.88 -0.55 2.14
C GLN A 27 7.17 -1.62 2.98
N ALA A 28 6.72 -2.70 2.35
CA ALA A 28 6.12 -3.85 3.05
C ALA A 28 7.10 -4.45 4.07
N ALA A 29 8.36 -4.65 3.67
CA ALA A 29 9.42 -5.16 4.54
C ALA A 29 9.70 -4.21 5.71
N ARG A 30 9.76 -2.90 5.47
CA ARG A 30 9.94 -1.89 6.54
C ARG A 30 8.80 -1.93 7.54
N VAL A 31 7.55 -1.96 7.06
CA VAL A 31 6.36 -2.01 7.94
C VAL A 31 6.33 -3.30 8.74
N TRP A 32 6.63 -4.44 8.12
CA TRP A 32 6.67 -5.74 8.78
C TRP A 32 7.77 -5.86 9.83
N ARG A 33 8.97 -5.32 9.55
CA ARG A 33 10.10 -5.30 10.49
C ARG A 33 9.80 -4.45 11.73
N HIS A 34 9.17 -3.29 11.56
CA HIS A 34 8.88 -2.36 12.65
C HIS A 34 7.46 -2.49 13.23
N ARG A 35 6.78 -3.61 12.95
CA ARG A 35 5.38 -3.84 13.38
C ARG A 35 5.16 -3.76 14.90
N HIS A 36 6.21 -3.97 15.68
CA HIS A 36 6.20 -3.91 17.15
C HIS A 36 6.81 -2.60 17.70
N ASP A 37 7.35 -1.74 16.84
CA ASP A 37 7.95 -0.46 17.19
C ASP A 37 7.11 0.69 16.61
N GLY A 38 6.09 1.11 17.38
CA GLY A 38 5.20 2.21 16.99
C GLY A 38 5.90 3.57 16.88
N GLY A 39 7.11 3.71 17.43
CA GLY A 39 7.98 4.86 17.22
C GLY A 39 8.36 5.00 15.76
N GLN A 40 8.86 3.91 15.17
CA GLN A 40 9.39 3.91 13.81
C GLN A 40 8.33 3.85 12.70
N LEU A 41 7.09 3.47 13.03
CA LEU A 41 5.94 3.57 12.12
C LEU A 41 5.24 4.93 12.16
N GLY A 42 5.69 5.87 13.00
CA GLY A 42 5.06 7.19 13.18
C GLY A 42 4.97 8.02 11.89
N GLY A 43 5.96 7.90 11.00
CA GLY A 43 5.99 8.61 9.72
C GLY A 43 5.10 8.01 8.63
N VAL A 44 4.44 6.88 8.86
CA VAL A 44 3.56 6.25 7.87
C VAL A 44 2.15 6.86 7.94
N SER A 45 1.75 7.53 6.86
CA SER A 45 0.45 8.17 6.73
C SER A 45 -0.65 7.15 6.39
N ILE A 46 -1.65 7.02 7.27
CA ILE A 46 -2.87 6.22 7.00
C ILE A 46 -3.64 6.80 5.81
N SER A 47 -3.73 8.13 5.71
CA SER A 47 -4.46 8.80 4.63
C SER A 47 -3.88 8.46 3.26
N THR A 48 -2.56 8.36 3.15
CA THR A 48 -1.89 7.94 1.90
C THR A 48 -2.25 6.49 1.55
N GLN A 49 -2.34 5.60 2.54
CA GLN A 49 -2.76 4.21 2.29
C GLN A 49 -4.24 4.12 1.88
N VAL A 50 -5.11 4.97 2.44
CA VAL A 50 -6.52 5.06 2.01
C VAL A 50 -6.62 5.57 0.57
N LEU A 51 -5.85 6.59 0.20
CA LEU A 51 -5.77 7.06 -1.19
C LEU A 51 -5.28 5.97 -2.14
N LEU A 52 -4.33 5.14 -1.71
CA LEU A 52 -3.87 3.99 -2.51
C LEU A 52 -5.00 2.98 -2.74
N LEU A 53 -5.85 2.72 -1.74
CA LEU A 53 -7.01 1.83 -1.88
C LEU A 53 -8.07 2.40 -2.83
N VAL A 54 -8.37 3.69 -2.72
CA VAL A 54 -9.30 4.38 -3.65
C VAL A 54 -8.75 4.33 -5.07
N ASN A 55 -7.47 4.62 -5.25
CA ASN A 55 -6.80 4.53 -6.54
C ASN A 55 -6.86 3.10 -7.12
N ALA A 56 -6.59 2.07 -6.31
CA ALA A 56 -6.69 0.68 -6.75
C ALA A 56 -8.13 0.28 -7.13
N ALA A 57 -9.14 0.79 -6.42
CA ALA A 57 -10.54 0.56 -6.77
C ALA A 57 -10.92 1.21 -8.10
N LEU A 58 -10.47 2.45 -8.35
CA LEU A 58 -10.70 3.14 -9.63
C LEU A 58 -10.02 2.41 -10.80
N TRP A 59 -8.76 1.99 -10.62
CA TRP A 59 -8.05 1.21 -11.64
C TRP A 59 -8.67 -0.17 -11.86
N GLY A 60 -9.15 -0.83 -10.80
CA GLY A 60 -9.87 -2.09 -10.91
C GLY A 60 -11.19 -1.93 -11.69
N ALA A 61 -11.98 -0.91 -11.38
CA ALA A 61 -13.19 -0.59 -12.14
C ALA A 61 -12.88 -0.30 -13.61
N TYR A 62 -11.82 0.48 -13.87
CA TYR A 62 -11.37 0.76 -15.22
C TYR A 62 -10.94 -0.51 -15.98
N ALA A 63 -10.20 -1.41 -15.34
CA ALA A 63 -9.79 -2.69 -15.92
C ALA A 63 -11.00 -3.56 -16.29
N VAL A 64 -12.02 -3.62 -15.44
CA VAL A 64 -13.27 -4.34 -15.71
C VAL A 64 -14.01 -3.73 -16.90
N VAL A 65 -14.18 -2.40 -16.92
CA VAL A 65 -14.89 -1.70 -18.00
C VAL A 65 -14.16 -1.82 -19.34
N THR A 66 -12.83 -1.89 -19.34
CA THR A 66 -12.00 -1.95 -20.56
C THR A 66 -11.63 -3.37 -20.99
N GLY A 67 -11.92 -4.39 -20.16
CA GLY A 67 -11.45 -5.75 -20.38
C GLY A 67 -9.93 -5.91 -20.29
N SER A 68 -9.21 -4.94 -19.73
CA SER A 68 -7.74 -4.95 -19.68
C SER A 68 -7.24 -5.54 -18.37
N PHE A 69 -6.86 -6.83 -18.40
CA PHE A 69 -6.39 -7.56 -17.21
C PHE A 69 -5.17 -6.92 -16.55
N TRP A 70 -4.16 -6.55 -17.36
CA TRP A 70 -2.88 -6.02 -16.85
C TRP A 70 -3.01 -4.68 -16.14
N VAL A 71 -4.03 -3.90 -16.46
CA VAL A 71 -4.30 -2.63 -15.81
C VAL A 71 -4.81 -2.83 -14.38
N GLY A 72 -5.55 -3.92 -14.13
CA GLY A 72 -6.06 -4.27 -12.79
C GLY A 72 -5.08 -5.08 -11.95
N ALA A 73 -4.13 -5.79 -12.56
CA ALA A 73 -3.22 -6.71 -11.88
C ALA A 73 -2.42 -6.09 -10.72
N PRO A 74 -1.87 -4.85 -10.81
CA PRO A 74 -1.18 -4.21 -9.68
C PRO A 74 -2.08 -4.02 -8.45
N GLY A 75 -3.38 -3.86 -8.64
CA GLY A 75 -4.35 -3.72 -7.56
C GLY A 75 -4.39 -4.93 -6.63
N LEU A 76 -4.15 -6.14 -7.15
CA LEU A 76 -4.13 -7.38 -6.38
C LEU A 76 -3.03 -7.42 -5.31
N VAL A 77 -1.99 -6.60 -5.46
CA VAL A 77 -0.90 -6.51 -4.48
C VAL A 77 -0.95 -5.20 -3.69
N ASN A 78 -1.27 -4.09 -4.35
CA ASN A 78 -1.36 -2.80 -3.67
C ASN A 78 -2.45 -2.81 -2.58
N VAL A 79 -3.58 -3.48 -2.83
CA VAL A 79 -4.70 -3.54 -1.87
C VAL A 79 -4.31 -4.30 -0.59
N PRO A 80 -3.83 -5.55 -0.64
CA PRO A 80 -3.35 -6.25 0.56
C PRO A 80 -2.27 -5.49 1.31
N LEU A 81 -1.32 -4.87 0.60
CA LEU A 81 -0.22 -4.13 1.22
C LEU A 81 -0.70 -2.87 1.94
N ALA A 82 -1.61 -2.10 1.34
CA ALA A 82 -2.21 -0.95 2.00
C ALA A 82 -3.02 -1.37 3.24
N LEU A 83 -3.83 -2.41 3.14
CA LEU A 83 -4.61 -2.93 4.27
C LEU A 83 -3.71 -3.39 5.42
N LEU A 84 -2.66 -4.16 5.12
CA LEU A 84 -1.68 -4.61 6.10
C LEU A 84 -0.98 -3.41 6.75
N THR A 85 -0.58 -2.42 5.97
CA THR A 85 0.06 -1.20 6.47
C THR A 85 -0.86 -0.44 7.41
N ILE A 86 -2.12 -0.24 7.03
CA ILE A 86 -3.12 0.42 7.87
C ILE A 86 -3.31 -0.35 9.18
N ALA A 87 -3.46 -1.68 9.12
CA ALA A 87 -3.67 -2.51 10.30
C ALA A 87 -2.49 -2.43 11.29
N LEU A 88 -1.26 -2.54 10.76
CA LEU A 88 -0.05 -2.50 11.58
C LEU A 88 0.21 -1.11 12.18
N VAL A 89 -0.03 -0.03 11.42
CA VAL A 89 0.09 1.35 11.92
C VAL A 89 -0.97 1.66 12.98
N ARG A 90 -2.22 1.20 12.80
CA ARG A 90 -3.28 1.38 13.81
C ARG A 90 -2.96 0.64 15.11
N ARG A 91 -2.52 -0.61 15.00
CA ARG A 91 -2.12 -1.43 16.16
C ARG A 91 -0.98 -0.79 16.93
N SER A 92 0.07 -0.34 16.23
CA SER A 92 1.25 0.23 16.88
C SER A 92 0.98 1.59 17.55
N ARG A 93 0.02 2.37 17.04
CA ARG A 93 -0.45 3.61 17.70
C ARG A 93 -1.27 3.33 18.96
N GLY A 94 -2.08 2.27 18.98
CA GLY A 94 -2.85 1.86 20.17
C GLY A 94 -1.99 1.34 21.32
N SER A 95 -0.79 0.82 21.04
CA SER A 95 0.14 0.30 22.05
C SER A 95 1.10 1.33 22.64
N ARG A 96 1.04 2.61 22.25
CA ARG A 96 1.84 3.65 22.91
C ARG A 96 1.32 3.84 24.34
N PRO A 97 2.15 3.67 25.39
CA PRO A 97 1.78 4.08 26.73
C PRO A 97 1.41 5.56 26.67
N ARG A 98 0.22 5.94 27.16
CA ARG A 98 -0.06 7.34 27.47
C ARG A 98 1.07 7.76 28.41
N VAL A 99 1.98 8.61 27.94
CA VAL A 99 2.88 9.32 28.84
C VAL A 99 1.94 10.10 29.75
N SER A 100 1.75 9.58 30.97
CA SER A 100 1.06 10.27 32.04
C SER A 100 1.79 11.58 32.21
N ALA A 101 1.12 12.69 31.86
CA ALA A 101 1.59 14.01 32.20
C ALA A 101 1.89 13.99 33.70
N THR A 102 3.17 13.98 34.06
CA THR A 102 3.59 14.13 35.44
C THR A 102 3.00 15.45 35.90
N PRO A 103 2.11 15.49 36.92
CA PRO A 103 1.65 16.75 37.46
C PRO A 103 2.90 17.49 37.93
N ASN A 104 3.11 18.68 37.40
CA ASN A 104 4.17 19.57 37.85
C ASN A 104 3.87 19.98 39.30
N ALA A 105 4.27 19.13 40.25
CA ALA A 105 4.30 19.41 41.67
C ALA A 105 5.69 19.92 41.98
N ARG A 106 5.84 21.25 41.97
CA ARG A 106 6.89 22.08 42.60
C ARG A 106 6.71 23.51 42.03
N ALA A 107 6.75 24.59 42.80
CA ALA A 107 6.82 24.84 44.23
C ALA A 107 6.45 26.32 44.42
#